data_AF-A0A6C0HGK8-F1
#
_entry.id   AF-A0A6C0HGK8-F1
#
_cell.length_a   1.000
_cell.length_b   1.000
_cell.length_c   1.000
_cell.angle_alpha   90.00
_cell.angle_beta   90.00
_cell.angle_gamma   90.00
#
_symmetry.space_group_name_H-M   'P 1'
#
loop_
_entity.id
_entity.type
_entity.pdbx_description
1 polymer ?
#
loop_
_entity_poly.entity_id
_entity_poly.type
_entity_poly.pdbx_seq_one_letter_code
_entity_poly.pdbx_strand_id
1 'polypeptide(L)'
;MSGKELSAQTKSEQTQYASPGNQCLQHCVKIAIVDDKPIMMDYWADSLDNKVLIGVRENGEKLLVKSEDEYTSPIEKIYKIDNEYIIVTENSLYIASASISTKRIS
;
A
#
# COMPACT_ATOMS: atom_id res chain seq x y z
N MET A 1 -25.79 -49.03 1.61
CA MET A 1 -25.66 -47.97 2.63
C MET A 1 -24.61 -46.99 2.16
N SER A 2 -25.00 -45.73 2.05
CA SER A 2 -24.23 -44.63 1.49
C SER A 2 -23.19 -44.16 2.52
N GLY A 3 -21.91 -44.26 2.18
CA GLY A 3 -20.83 -43.54 2.86
C GLY A 3 -20.55 -42.26 2.11
N LYS A 4 -21.12 -41.14 2.56
CA LYS A 4 -20.72 -39.80 2.14
C LYS A 4 -19.46 -39.43 2.90
N GLU A 5 -18.33 -39.33 2.22
CA GLU A 5 -17.19 -38.57 2.74
C GLU A 5 -17.43 -37.09 2.43
N LEU A 6 -17.52 -36.29 3.51
CA LEU A 6 -17.63 -34.85 3.46
C LEU A 6 -16.28 -34.26 3.01
N SER A 7 -16.28 -33.56 1.87
CA SER A 7 -15.21 -32.61 1.56
C SER A 7 -15.39 -31.35 2.42
N ALA A 8 -14.46 -31.13 3.35
CA ALA A 8 -14.35 -29.87 4.07
C ALA A 8 -13.87 -28.79 3.09
N GLN A 9 -14.77 -27.89 2.70
CA GLN A 9 -14.46 -26.76 1.83
C GLN A 9 -14.05 -25.59 2.73
N THR A 10 -12.74 -25.37 2.87
CA THR A 10 -12.20 -24.17 3.55
C THR A 10 -12.57 -22.95 2.69
N LYS A 11 -13.57 -22.20 3.13
CA LYS A 11 -14.00 -20.95 2.51
C LYS A 11 -12.87 -19.92 2.73
N SER A 12 -12.04 -19.68 1.72
CA SER A 12 -11.17 -18.51 1.72
C SER A 12 -12.07 -17.28 1.76
N GLU A 13 -12.02 -16.53 2.84
CA GLU A 13 -12.59 -15.19 2.89
C GLU A 13 -11.82 -14.36 1.87
N GLN A 14 -12.39 -14.16 0.69
CA GLN A 14 -11.90 -13.16 -0.25
C GLN A 14 -12.14 -11.81 0.40
N THR A 15 -11.12 -11.27 1.08
CA THR A 15 -11.15 -9.89 1.57
C THR A 15 -11.25 -8.98 0.35
N GLN A 16 -12.46 -8.49 0.09
CA GLN A 16 -12.71 -7.53 -0.97
C GLN A 16 -12.25 -6.15 -0.49
N TYR A 17 -11.00 -5.79 -0.79
CA TYR A 17 -10.52 -4.43 -0.54
C TYR A 17 -11.20 -3.45 -1.49
N ALA A 18 -11.63 -2.31 -0.96
CA ALA A 18 -12.09 -1.21 -1.79
C ALA A 18 -10.96 -0.76 -2.71
N SER A 19 -11.25 -0.43 -3.97
CA SER A 19 -10.28 0.21 -4.85
C SER A 19 -9.97 1.63 -4.38
N PRO A 20 -8.77 2.17 -4.65
CA PRO A 20 -8.53 3.60 -4.47
C PRO A 20 -9.54 4.43 -5.27
N GLY A 21 -9.78 5.65 -4.81
CA GLY A 21 -10.67 6.59 -5.46
C GLY A 21 -10.26 6.93 -6.89
N ASN A 22 -11.26 7.19 -7.75
CA ASN A 22 -11.04 7.49 -9.16
C ASN A 22 -10.10 8.69 -9.37
N GLN A 23 -10.22 9.75 -8.54
CA GLN A 23 -9.34 10.93 -8.64
C GLN A 23 -7.88 10.58 -8.30
N CYS A 24 -7.65 9.78 -7.26
CA CYS A 24 -6.32 9.32 -6.89
C CYS A 24 -5.70 8.47 -7.99
N LEU A 25 -6.44 7.50 -8.55
CA LEU A 25 -5.95 6.68 -9.66
C LEU A 25 -5.61 7.55 -10.89
N GLN A 26 -6.45 8.52 -11.24
CA GLN A 26 -6.19 9.43 -12.36
C GLN A 26 -4.93 10.29 -12.14
N HIS A 27 -4.70 10.81 -10.92
CA HIS A 27 -3.47 11.53 -10.60
C HIS A 27 -2.25 10.62 -10.58
N CYS A 28 -2.36 9.42 -10.01
CA CYS A 28 -1.26 8.47 -9.93
C CYS A 28 -0.79 8.06 -11.34
N VAL A 29 -1.71 7.78 -12.25
CA VAL A 29 -1.39 7.47 -13.65
C VAL A 29 -0.73 8.65 -14.37
N LYS A 30 -1.18 9.89 -14.13
CA LYS A 30 -0.51 11.08 -14.71
C LYS A 30 0.94 11.19 -14.24
N ILE A 31 1.20 10.96 -12.95
CA ILE A 31 2.56 10.99 -12.41
C ILE A 31 3.38 9.85 -13.02
N ALA A 32 2.83 8.63 -13.09
CA ALA A 32 3.50 7.47 -13.66
C ALA A 32 3.98 7.71 -15.11
N ILE A 33 3.13 8.34 -15.93
CA ILE A 33 3.44 8.67 -17.33
C ILE A 33 4.56 9.72 -17.42
N VAL A 34 4.52 10.76 -16.57
CA VAL A 34 5.48 11.87 -16.63
C VAL A 34 6.84 11.45 -16.09
N ASP A 35 6.85 10.67 -15.01
CA ASP A 35 8.06 10.28 -14.30
C ASP A 35 8.65 8.94 -14.80
N ASP A 36 7.96 8.24 -15.70
CA ASP A 36 8.29 6.88 -16.18
C ASP A 36 8.49 5.88 -15.03
N LYS A 37 7.55 5.89 -14.07
CA LYS A 37 7.60 5.04 -12.86
C LYS A 37 6.44 4.04 -12.81
N PRO A 38 6.70 2.75 -12.52
CA PRO A 38 5.64 1.77 -12.29
C PRO A 38 4.81 2.12 -11.06
N ILE A 39 3.51 1.79 -11.13
CA ILE A 39 2.58 1.90 -10.01
C ILE A 39 2.53 0.55 -9.28
N MET A 40 2.92 0.56 -8.01
CA MET A 40 2.96 -0.59 -7.12
C MET A 40 1.76 -0.54 -6.15
N MET A 41 1.00 -1.64 -6.09
CA MET A 41 -0.27 -1.75 -5.33
C MET A 41 -0.18 -2.70 -4.13
N ASP A 42 1.00 -3.25 -3.86
CA ASP A 42 1.31 -4.20 -2.79
C ASP A 42 1.14 -3.63 -1.37
N TYR A 43 1.17 -2.30 -1.21
CA TYR A 43 0.93 -1.62 0.07
C TYR A 43 -0.54 -1.19 0.30
N TRP A 44 -1.40 -1.24 -0.72
CA TRP A 44 -2.75 -0.66 -0.62
C TRP A 44 -3.61 -1.39 0.43
N ALA A 45 -3.78 -2.70 0.27
CA ALA A 45 -4.58 -3.52 1.17
C ALA A 45 -4.05 -3.45 2.61
N ASP A 46 -2.74 -3.61 2.78
CA ASP A 46 -2.10 -3.58 4.10
C ASP A 46 -2.22 -2.20 4.77
N SER A 47 -2.31 -1.11 3.99
CA SER A 47 -2.50 0.24 4.54
C SER A 47 -3.91 0.48 5.08
N LEU A 48 -4.91 -0.24 4.56
CA LEU A 48 -6.28 -0.23 5.10
C LEU A 48 -6.34 -1.05 6.41
N ASP A 49 -5.60 -2.15 6.46
CA ASP A 49 -5.54 -3.06 7.60
C ASP A 49 -4.59 -2.59 8.73
N ASN A 50 -3.93 -1.44 8.56
CA ASN A 50 -2.90 -0.93 9.48
C ASN A 50 -1.72 -1.91 9.71
N LYS A 51 -1.41 -2.74 8.71
CA LYS A 51 -0.28 -3.68 8.72
C LYS A 51 1.03 -3.04 8.24
N VAL A 52 0.94 -1.89 7.56
CA VAL A 52 2.08 -1.08 7.11
C VAL A 52 2.04 0.31 7.73
N LEU A 53 3.17 1.00 7.72
CA LEU A 53 3.30 2.36 8.25
C LEU A 53 4.27 3.21 7.43
N ILE A 54 4.19 4.53 7.61
CA ILE A 54 5.24 5.46 7.19
C ILE A 54 6.27 5.54 8.32
N GLY A 55 7.44 4.98 8.11
CA GLY A 55 8.56 5.05 9.03
C GLY A 55 9.32 6.36 8.84
N VAL A 56 9.71 7.03 9.92
CA VAL A 56 10.57 8.22 9.90
C VAL A 56 11.89 7.89 10.59
N ARG A 57 12.98 7.86 9.83
CA ARG A 57 14.33 7.65 10.35
C ARG A 57 14.83 8.87 11.12
N GLU A 58 15.93 8.71 11.86
CA GLU A 58 16.54 9.79 12.65
C GLU A 58 16.95 11.00 11.79
N ASN A 59 17.43 10.74 10.57
CA ASN A 59 17.80 11.76 9.59
C ASN A 59 16.60 12.45 8.92
N GLY A 60 15.36 12.06 9.26
CA GLY A 60 14.13 12.60 8.70
C GLY A 60 13.67 11.93 7.40
N GLU A 61 14.42 10.97 6.86
CA GLU A 61 13.98 10.17 5.71
C GLU A 61 12.73 9.39 6.07
N LYS A 62 11.82 9.27 5.09
CA LYS A 62 10.58 8.53 5.23
C LYS A 62 10.60 7.28 4.36
N LEU A 63 10.02 6.19 4.85
CA LEU A 63 9.91 4.92 4.12
C LEU A 63 8.51 4.36 4.32
N LEU A 64 7.99 3.61 3.34
CA LEU A 64 6.91 2.68 3.62
C LEU A 64 7.51 1.42 4.23
N VAL A 65 6.98 0.98 5.37
CA VAL A 65 7.48 -0.14 6.15
C VAL A 65 6.37 -1.16 6.33
N LYS A 66 6.63 -2.39 5.88
CA LYS A 66 5.77 -3.56 6.08
C LYS A 66 6.34 -4.49 7.15
N SER A 67 7.65 -4.66 7.17
CA SER A 67 8.40 -5.34 8.22
C SER A 67 9.82 -4.79 8.32
N GLU A 68 10.65 -5.35 9.20
CA GLU A 68 12.07 -4.97 9.29
C GLU A 68 12.85 -5.26 8.00
N ASP A 69 12.46 -6.32 7.28
CA ASP A 69 13.11 -6.75 6.03
C ASP A 69 12.39 -6.25 4.76
N GLU A 70 11.14 -5.78 4.90
CA GLU A 70 10.31 -5.34 3.78
C GLU A 70 9.91 -3.87 3.95
N TYR A 71 10.66 -3.01 3.27
CA TYR A 71 10.44 -1.57 3.22
C TYR A 71 10.85 -1.00 1.85
N THR A 72 10.36 0.19 1.52
CA THR A 72 10.69 0.85 0.24
C THR A 72 11.99 1.64 0.32
N SER A 73 12.50 2.09 -0.83
CA SER A 73 13.46 3.21 -0.88
C SER A 73 12.88 4.48 -0.22
N PRO A 74 13.74 5.47 0.12
CA PRO A 74 13.29 6.76 0.64
C PRO A 74 12.16 7.37 -0.18
N ILE A 75 11.14 7.85 0.52
CA ILE A 75 10.03 8.59 -0.05
C ILE A 75 10.54 9.98 -0.42
N GLU A 76 10.47 10.31 -1.71
CA GLU A 76 10.82 11.62 -2.26
C GLU A 76 9.67 12.61 -2.06
N LYS A 77 8.43 12.15 -2.25
CA LYS A 77 7.25 13.01 -2.22
C LYS A 77 5.99 12.24 -1.86
N ILE A 78 5.06 12.91 -1.17
CA ILE A 78 3.73 12.40 -0.87
C ILE A 78 2.71 13.40 -1.37
N TYR A 79 1.78 12.95 -2.21
CA TYR A 79 0.59 13.71 -2.60
C TYR A 79 -0.62 13.17 -1.83
N LYS A 80 -1.40 14.05 -1.20
CA LYS A 80 -2.68 13.69 -0.61
C LYS A 80 -3.81 13.99 -1.58
N ILE A 81 -4.58 12.97 -1.95
CA ILE A 81 -5.79 13.09 -2.76
C ILE A 81 -6.92 12.49 -1.93
N ASP A 82 -7.86 13.33 -1.51
CA ASP A 82 -8.97 12.93 -0.62
C ASP A 82 -8.48 12.15 0.61
N ASN A 83 -8.81 10.84 0.67
CA ASN A 83 -8.46 9.93 1.75
C ASN A 83 -7.32 8.98 1.37
N GLU A 84 -6.54 9.30 0.35
CA GLU A 84 -5.43 8.50 -0.14
C GLU A 84 -4.14 9.30 -0.24
N TYR A 85 -3.01 8.59 -0.15
CA TYR A 85 -1.69 9.09 -0.47
C TYR A 85 -1.16 8.42 -1.74
N ILE A 86 -0.64 9.23 -2.67
CA ILE A 86 0.28 8.77 -3.72
C ILE A 86 1.69 9.06 -3.22
N ILE A 87 2.47 8.00 -3.05
CA ILE A 87 3.81 8.05 -2.46
C ILE A 87 4.82 7.78 -3.57
N VAL A 88 5.76 8.71 -3.75
CA VAL A 88 6.81 8.65 -4.76
C VAL A 88 8.10 8.24 -4.10
N THR A 89 8.74 7.20 -4.63
CA THR A 89 10.14 6.85 -4.36
C THR A 89 10.95 7.02 -5.63
N GLU A 90 12.26 6.75 -5.55
CA GLU A 90 13.20 6.87 -6.69
C GLU A 90 12.72 6.14 -7.95
N ASN A 91 12.20 4.92 -7.82
CA ASN A 91 11.91 4.05 -8.96
C ASN A 91 10.44 3.59 -9.06
N SER A 92 9.57 4.00 -8.15
CA SER A 92 8.19 3.51 -8.12
C SER A 92 7.23 4.46 -7.41
N LEU A 93 5.96 4.34 -7.78
CA LEU A 93 4.83 4.99 -7.13
C LEU A 93 4.04 3.97 -6.31
N TYR A 94 3.57 4.36 -5.14
CA TYR A 94 2.69 3.56 -4.28
C TYR A 94 1.40 4.31 -3.98
N ILE A 95 0.33 3.57 -3.70
CA ILE A 95 -0.91 4.14 -3.16
C ILE A 95 -1.17 3.54 -1.78
N ALA A 96 -1.47 4.39 -0.81
CA ALA A 96 -1.82 3.99 0.55
C ALA A 96 -3.03 4.79 1.05
N SER A 97 -3.78 4.23 1.99
CA SER A 97 -4.81 4.97 2.71
C SER A 97 -4.18 6.15 3.46
N ALA A 98 -4.85 7.31 3.48
CA ALA A 98 -4.40 8.46 4.27
C ALA A 98 -4.51 8.22 5.79
N SER A 99 -5.19 7.14 6.21
CA SER A 99 -5.21 6.67 7.60
C SER A 99 -3.96 5.92 8.03
N ILE A 100 -3.02 5.64 7.10
CA ILE A 100 -1.78 4.94 7.40
C ILE A 100 -1.02 5.61 8.55
N SER A 101 -0.57 4.81 9.53
CA SER A 101 0.14 5.34 10.69
C SER A 101 1.53 5.85 10.32
N THR A 102 2.04 6.84 11.06
CA THR A 102 3.42 7.34 10.94
C THR A 102 4.15 7.15 12.27
N LYS A 103 5.33 6.54 12.26
CA LYS A 103 6.12 6.28 13.48
C LYS A 103 7.61 6.57 13.25
N ARG A 104 8.31 6.98 14.30
CA ARG A 104 9.78 7.02 14.28
C ARG A 104 10.32 5.60 14.33
N ILE A 105 11.35 5.32 13.54
CA ILE A 105 12.04 4.04 13.46
C ILE A 105 13.55 4.26 13.60
N SER A 106 14.22 3.29 14.22
CA SER A 106 15.66 3.29 14.52
C SER A 106 16.36 2.22 13.70
#